data_AF-A0A4V2LQ02-F1
#
_entry.id   AF-A0A4V2LQ02-F1
#
_cell.length_a   1.000
_cell.length_b   1.000
_cell.length_c   1.000
_cell.angle_alpha   90.00
_cell.angle_beta   90.00
_cell.angle_gamma   90.00
#
_symmetry.space_group_name_H-M   'P 1'
#
loop_
_entity.id
_entity.type
_entity.pdbx_description
1 polymer ?
#
loop_
_entity_poly.entity_id
_entity_poly.type
_entity_poly.pdbx_seq_one_letter_code
_entity_poly.pdbx_strand_id
1 'polypeptide(L)'
;MIVSKRIRFFLRHLSCSMFIALLMIGLVFFVWYPVPLATAEGVTHIFLMLLTIDVMLGPLLTFLVYKEGKKTLKMDLSIIVFVQILAMSYGVYSIAQSRPVWIAQNGAIFQLVRANAVLPEDQAQAKLEYRKPGWGKLQWVAVDQTHPQYQRYTEHTLVPNLYTKLAAAESRIRQFSQPLENLKTFNNEQATEKQLKAYPEANAWMPLRTTGLGLVVLLNKQQGKVLGVVDLRPWQE
;
A
#
# COMPACT_ATOMS: atom_id res chain seq x y z
N MET A 1 -1.10 18.89 42.58
CA MET A 1 -0.61 19.89 41.59
C MET A 1 -1.75 20.33 40.70
N ILE A 2 -2.12 21.62 40.71
CA ILE A 2 -3.10 22.15 39.77
C ILE A 2 -2.39 22.35 38.42
N VAL A 3 -2.66 21.46 37.47
CA VAL A 3 -2.09 21.55 36.11
C VAL A 3 -2.61 22.82 35.43
N SER A 4 -1.70 23.65 34.90
CA SER A 4 -2.04 24.91 34.23
C SER A 4 -2.97 24.69 33.04
N LYS A 5 -3.83 25.67 32.72
CA LYS A 5 -4.77 25.59 31.57
C LYS A 5 -4.03 25.34 30.26
N ARG A 6 -2.83 25.91 30.11
CA ARG A 6 -1.88 25.70 29.02
C ARG A 6 -1.51 24.23 28.84
N ILE A 7 -1.02 23.59 29.91
CA ILE A 7 -0.62 22.17 29.87
C ILE A 7 -1.84 21.28 29.62
N ARG A 8 -2.99 21.60 30.23
CA ARG A 8 -4.24 20.86 30.02
C ARG A 8 -4.69 20.89 28.56
N PHE A 9 -4.60 22.05 27.90
CA PHE A 9 -4.94 22.18 26.48
C PHE A 9 -3.94 21.40 25.61
N PHE A 10 -2.64 21.55 25.87
CA PHE A 10 -1.59 20.78 25.19
C PHE A 10 -1.83 19.28 25.25
N LEU A 11 -2.05 18.72 26.45
CA LEU A 11 -2.27 17.28 26.62
C LEU A 11 -3.53 16.78 25.92
N ARG A 12 -4.61 17.57 25.94
CA ARG A 12 -5.84 17.24 25.19
C ARG A 12 -5.59 17.24 23.68
N HIS A 13 -4.88 18.26 23.19
CA HIS A 13 -4.54 18.34 21.77
C HIS A 13 -3.67 17.16 21.34
N LEU A 14 -2.60 16.88 22.08
CA LEU A 14 -1.70 15.75 21.83
C LEU A 14 -2.44 14.40 21.87
N SER A 15 -3.31 14.19 22.86
CA SER A 15 -4.08 12.94 22.96
C SER A 15 -5.03 12.77 21.76
N CYS A 16 -5.68 13.85 21.32
CA CYS A 16 -6.53 13.84 20.13
C CYS A 16 -5.71 13.53 18.86
N SER A 17 -4.58 14.21 18.67
CA SER A 17 -3.68 13.95 17.54
C SER A 17 -3.19 12.51 17.51
N MET A 18 -2.80 11.97 18.68
CA MET A 18 -2.34 10.57 18.81
C MET A 18 -3.46 9.58 18.49
N PHE A 19 -4.68 9.83 18.96
CA PHE A 19 -5.82 8.98 18.65
C PHE A 19 -6.11 8.94 17.15
N ILE A 20 -6.14 10.11 16.48
CA ILE A 20 -6.32 10.20 15.02
C ILE A 20 -5.17 9.48 14.30
N ALA A 21 -3.93 9.67 14.76
CA ALA A 21 -2.77 9.01 14.19
C ALA A 21 -2.86 7.47 14.24
N LEU A 22 -3.31 6.91 15.36
CA LEU A 22 -3.52 5.47 15.49
C LEU A 22 -4.62 4.94 14.54
N LEU A 23 -5.71 5.70 14.37
CA LEU A 23 -6.74 5.35 13.38
C LEU A 23 -6.18 5.35 11.95
N MET A 24 -5.33 6.32 11.61
CA MET A 24 -4.72 6.41 10.28
C MET A 24 -3.70 5.28 10.05
N ILE A 25 -2.91 4.91 11.05
CA ILE A 25 -2.04 3.72 11.00
C ILE A 25 -2.87 2.47 10.73
N GLY A 26 -3.98 2.30 11.47
CA GLY A 26 -4.93 1.19 11.29
C GLY A 26 -5.47 1.12 9.85
N LEU A 27 -5.94 2.25 9.32
CA LEU A 27 -6.48 2.33 7.96
C LEU A 27 -5.39 2.02 6.91
N VAL A 28 -4.24 2.69 7.00
CA VAL A 28 -3.20 2.60 5.97
C VAL A 28 -2.59 1.20 5.92
N PHE A 29 -2.17 0.63 7.05
CA PHE A 29 -1.42 -0.64 7.03
C PHE A 29 -2.28 -1.90 7.05
N PHE A 30 -3.56 -1.84 7.47
CA PHE A 30 -4.42 -3.02 7.45
C PHE A 30 -5.39 -3.05 6.26
N VAL A 31 -5.73 -1.90 5.68
CA VAL A 31 -6.69 -1.82 4.57
C VAL A 31 -6.00 -1.54 3.25
N TRP A 32 -5.17 -0.49 3.17
CA TRP A 32 -4.62 -0.04 1.88
C TRP A 32 -3.26 -0.65 1.53
N TYR A 33 -2.38 -0.82 2.50
CA TYR A 33 -1.00 -1.30 2.32
C TYR A 33 -0.68 -2.42 3.33
N PRO A 34 -1.26 -3.62 3.17
CA PRO A 34 -0.87 -4.75 3.99
C PRO A 34 0.62 -5.07 3.77
N VAL A 35 1.34 -5.39 4.86
CA VAL A 35 2.71 -5.89 4.79
C VAL A 35 2.73 -7.18 3.94
N PRO A 36 3.67 -7.34 2.99
CA PRO A 36 4.89 -6.55 2.78
C PRO A 36 4.78 -5.39 1.77
N LEU A 37 3.60 -5.09 1.22
CA LEU A 37 3.44 -4.07 0.17
C LEU A 37 3.80 -2.66 0.65
N ALA A 38 3.49 -2.32 1.91
CA ALA A 38 3.86 -1.02 2.49
C ALA A 38 5.36 -0.74 2.47
N THR A 39 6.17 -1.78 2.71
CA THR A 39 7.63 -1.70 2.71
C THR A 39 8.14 -1.59 1.28
N ALA A 40 7.62 -2.44 0.38
CA ALA A 40 8.05 -2.46 -1.02
C ALA A 40 7.72 -1.16 -1.78
N GLU A 41 6.61 -0.50 -1.46
CA GLU A 41 6.24 0.81 -2.04
C GLU A 41 6.88 2.00 -1.31
N GLY A 42 7.67 1.79 -0.26
CA GLY A 42 8.34 2.86 0.49
C GLY A 42 7.41 3.78 1.30
N VAL A 43 6.11 3.44 1.38
CA VAL A 43 5.09 4.28 2.03
C VAL A 43 5.29 4.38 3.54
N THR A 44 5.81 3.32 4.17
CA THR A 44 5.99 3.25 5.62
C THR A 44 6.76 4.45 6.17
N HIS A 45 7.93 4.75 5.61
CA HIS A 45 8.80 5.82 6.13
C HIS A 45 8.19 7.21 5.93
N ILE A 46 7.66 7.48 4.73
CA ILE A 46 7.08 8.78 4.37
C ILE A 46 5.83 9.04 5.22
N PHE A 47 4.97 8.04 5.36
CA PHE A 47 3.73 8.15 6.14
C PHE A 47 4.00 8.35 7.63
N LEU A 48 4.90 7.55 8.24
CA LEU A 48 5.24 7.70 9.66
C LEU A 48 5.92 9.04 9.96
N MET A 49 6.74 9.55 9.03
CA MET A 49 7.36 10.86 9.15
C MET A 49 6.30 11.97 9.18
N LEU A 50 5.38 11.98 8.21
CA LEU A 50 4.28 12.95 8.14
C LEU A 50 3.41 12.90 9.41
N LEU A 51 3.06 11.70 9.85
CA LEU A 51 2.26 11.50 11.05
C LEU A 51 2.95 11.99 12.33
N THR A 52 4.27 11.74 12.45
CA THR A 52 5.06 12.18 13.61
C THR A 52 5.12 13.70 13.66
N ILE A 53 5.35 14.34 12.50
CA ILE A 53 5.37 15.80 12.37
C ILE A 53 4.02 16.39 12.81
N ASP A 54 2.90 15.85 12.32
CA ASP A 54 1.56 16.34 12.67
C ASP A 54 1.21 16.14 14.14
N VAL A 55 1.56 14.99 14.71
CA VAL A 55 1.28 14.67 16.14
C VAL A 55 2.11 15.53 17.08
N MET A 56 3.32 15.95 16.67
CA MET A 56 4.22 16.73 17.52
C MET A 56 4.06 18.24 17.32
N LEU A 57 4.14 18.73 16.08
CA LEU A 57 4.20 20.17 15.81
C LEU A 57 2.92 20.89 16.20
N GLY A 58 1.75 20.35 15.88
CA GLY A 58 0.47 20.97 16.20
C GLY A 58 0.30 21.22 17.71
N PRO A 59 0.39 20.18 18.56
CA PRO A 59 0.36 20.34 20.01
C PRO A 59 1.48 21.23 20.55
N LEU A 60 2.71 21.14 20.02
CA LEU A 60 3.80 22.00 20.47
C LEU A 60 3.52 23.48 20.16
N LEU A 61 2.98 23.78 18.98
CA LEU A 61 2.54 25.14 18.62
C LEU A 61 1.40 25.61 19.51
N THR A 62 0.39 24.77 19.79
CA THR A 62 -0.67 25.18 20.73
C THR A 62 -0.13 25.41 22.12
N PHE A 63 0.85 24.62 22.58
CA PHE A 63 1.54 24.86 23.83
C PHE A 63 2.28 26.19 23.81
N LEU A 64 3.05 26.52 22.77
CA LEU A 64 3.81 27.77 22.68
C LEU A 64 2.92 29.01 22.66
N VAL A 65 1.83 28.98 21.90
CA VAL A 65 0.97 30.15 21.69
C VAL A 65 -0.02 30.38 22.84
N TYR A 66 -0.31 29.35 23.64
CA TYR A 66 -1.31 29.46 24.69
C TYR A 66 -0.89 30.42 25.81
N LYS A 67 -1.57 31.57 25.86
CA LYS A 67 -1.44 32.59 26.92
C LYS A 67 -2.82 33.04 27.39
N GLU A 68 -3.11 32.83 28.67
CA GLU A 68 -4.38 33.22 29.28
C GLU A 68 -4.59 34.75 29.19
N GLY A 69 -5.82 35.17 28.90
CA GLY A 69 -6.16 36.58 28.69
C GLY A 69 -5.77 37.16 27.32
N LYS A 70 -5.08 36.40 26.44
CA LYS A 70 -4.77 36.84 25.07
C LYS A 70 -6.06 36.91 24.24
N LYS A 71 -6.42 38.11 23.76
CA LYS A 71 -7.65 38.35 22.96
C LYS A 71 -7.74 37.46 21.71
N THR A 72 -6.61 37.22 21.04
CA THR A 72 -6.54 36.41 19.83
C THR A 72 -6.41 34.90 20.10
N LEU A 73 -6.35 34.46 21.37
CA LEU A 73 -6.02 33.06 21.71
C LEU A 73 -6.89 32.05 20.98
N LYS A 74 -8.21 32.29 20.93
CA LYS A 74 -9.15 31.39 20.24
C LYS A 74 -8.84 31.31 18.75
N MET A 75 -8.59 32.44 18.11
CA MET A 75 -8.23 32.51 16.69
C MET A 75 -6.92 31.78 16.43
N ASP A 76 -5.88 32.03 17.23
CA ASP A 76 -4.56 31.42 17.04
C ASP A 76 -4.64 29.89 17.16
N LEU A 77 -5.34 29.38 18.18
CA LEU A 77 -5.53 27.94 18.38
C LEU A 77 -6.35 27.32 17.26
N SER A 78 -7.41 28.00 16.81
CA SER A 78 -8.24 27.53 15.68
C SER A 78 -7.44 27.44 14.38
N ILE A 79 -6.57 28.42 14.10
CA ILE A 79 -5.71 28.39 12.92
C ILE A 79 -4.73 27.22 12.98
N ILE A 80 -4.09 26.98 14.14
CA ILE A 80 -3.16 25.86 14.32
C ILE A 80 -3.88 24.52 14.06
N VAL A 81 -5.05 24.31 14.68
CA VAL A 81 -5.83 23.08 14.49
C VAL A 81 -6.32 22.95 13.04
N PHE A 82 -6.76 24.03 12.42
CA PHE A 82 -7.21 24.03 11.03
C PHE A 82 -6.10 23.65 10.06
N VAL A 83 -4.92 24.25 10.19
CA VAL A 83 -3.75 23.93 9.36
C VAL A 83 -3.33 22.47 9.56
N GLN A 84 -3.36 21.97 10.80
CA GLN A 84 -3.05 20.56 11.07
C GLN A 84 -4.06 19.61 10.43
N ILE A 85 -5.37 19.94 10.45
CA ILE A 85 -6.40 19.14 9.76
C ILE A 85 -6.14 19.14 8.24
N LEU A 86 -5.79 20.29 7.66
CA LEU A 86 -5.47 20.38 6.22
C LEU A 86 -4.24 19.55 5.87
N ALA A 87 -3.16 19.63 6.67
CA ALA A 87 -1.94 18.85 6.47
C ALA A 87 -2.22 17.34 6.52
N MET A 88 -2.93 16.89 7.56
CA MET A 88 -3.34 15.49 7.70
C MET A 88 -4.21 15.04 6.53
N SER A 89 -5.20 15.85 6.14
CA SER A 89 -6.14 15.52 5.04
C SER A 89 -5.40 15.38 3.72
N TYR A 90 -4.43 16.27 3.45
CA TYR A 90 -3.59 16.19 2.26
C TYR A 90 -2.70 14.93 2.28
N GLY A 91 -2.08 14.62 3.43
CA GLY A 91 -1.29 13.41 3.60
C GLY A 91 -2.10 12.15 3.33
N VAL A 92 -3.29 12.03 3.94
CA VAL A 92 -4.21 10.89 3.72
C VAL A 92 -4.68 10.81 2.26
N TYR A 93 -5.03 11.94 1.65
CA TYR A 93 -5.43 12.00 0.24
C TYR A 93 -4.31 11.48 -0.68
N SER A 94 -3.07 11.92 -0.46
CA SER A 94 -1.91 11.50 -1.23
C SER A 94 -1.69 9.98 -1.16
N ILE A 95 -1.73 9.41 0.05
CA ILE A 95 -1.61 7.95 0.25
C ILE A 95 -2.78 7.18 -0.36
N ALA A 96 -4.00 7.72 -0.28
CA ALA A 96 -5.19 7.10 -0.84
C ALA A 96 -5.14 7.01 -2.38
N GLN A 97 -4.56 8.00 -3.05
CA GLN A 97 -4.40 8.02 -4.51
C GLN A 97 -3.33 7.04 -4.99
N SER A 98 -2.26 6.84 -4.22
CA SER A 98 -1.20 5.89 -4.56
C SER A 98 -1.48 4.45 -4.12
N ARG A 99 -2.62 4.17 -3.48
CA ARG A 99 -2.88 2.85 -2.90
C ARG A 99 -2.82 1.72 -3.93
N PRO A 100 -2.29 0.55 -3.56
CA PRO A 100 -2.41 -0.68 -4.33
C PRO A 100 -3.88 -1.06 -4.51
N VAL A 101 -4.25 -1.37 -5.74
CA VAL A 101 -5.64 -1.71 -6.11
C VAL A 101 -5.74 -3.03 -6.83
N TRP A 102 -4.74 -3.37 -7.65
CA TRP A 102 -4.65 -4.67 -8.30
C TRP A 102 -3.26 -5.30 -8.18
N ILE A 103 -3.22 -6.63 -8.21
CA ILE A 103 -2.05 -7.38 -8.65
C ILE A 103 -2.40 -8.05 -9.97
N ALA A 104 -1.81 -7.57 -11.05
CA ALA A 104 -2.09 -8.02 -12.41
C ALA A 104 -1.03 -9.04 -12.88
N GLN A 105 -1.50 -10.21 -13.32
CA GLN A 105 -0.67 -11.25 -13.91
C GLN A 105 -0.54 -11.06 -15.42
N ASN A 106 0.69 -10.92 -15.92
CA ASN A 106 0.98 -10.99 -17.35
C ASN A 106 2.37 -11.60 -17.62
N GLY A 107 2.45 -12.49 -18.61
CA GLY A 107 3.71 -13.18 -18.93
C GLY A 107 4.28 -13.94 -17.73
N ALA A 108 5.54 -13.65 -17.40
CA ALA A 108 6.28 -14.30 -16.31
C ALA A 108 6.25 -13.53 -14.97
N ILE A 109 5.49 -12.43 -14.88
CA ILE A 109 5.49 -11.57 -13.69
C ILE A 109 4.07 -11.30 -13.19
N PHE A 110 3.99 -10.98 -11.90
CA PHE A 110 2.90 -10.20 -11.33
C PHE A 110 3.35 -8.74 -11.21
N GLN A 111 2.43 -7.81 -11.44
CA GLN A 111 2.65 -6.37 -11.25
C GLN A 111 1.70 -5.85 -10.18
N LEU A 112 2.22 -5.10 -9.22
CA LEU A 112 1.41 -4.27 -8.33
C LEU A 112 0.96 -3.02 -9.08
N VAL A 113 -0.36 -2.79 -9.11
CA VAL A 113 -0.98 -1.66 -9.80
C VAL A 113 -1.56 -0.71 -8.76
N ARG A 114 -1.17 0.57 -8.85
CA ARG A 114 -1.66 1.65 -7.99
C ARG A 114 -2.82 2.38 -8.64
N ALA A 115 -3.71 2.95 -7.84
CA ALA A 115 -4.91 3.62 -8.34
C ALA A 115 -4.57 4.79 -9.28
N ASN A 116 -3.54 5.58 -8.94
CA ASN A 116 -3.06 6.72 -9.73
C ASN A 116 -2.21 6.35 -10.96
N ALA A 117 -1.82 5.08 -11.13
CA ALA A 117 -1.02 4.65 -12.27
C ALA A 117 -1.87 4.29 -13.50
N VAL A 118 -3.20 4.23 -13.33
CA VAL A 118 -4.13 3.82 -14.36
C VAL A 118 -4.78 5.02 -15.00
N LEU A 119 -4.80 5.01 -16.34
CA LEU A 119 -5.39 6.09 -17.12
C LEU A 119 -6.93 6.07 -17.07
N PRO A 120 -7.61 7.23 -16.92
CA PRO A 120 -9.07 7.30 -16.89
C PRO A 120 -9.77 6.70 -18.11
N GLU A 121 -9.17 6.81 -19.29
CA GLU A 121 -9.67 6.25 -20.55
C GLU A 121 -9.69 4.73 -20.54
N ASP A 122 -8.69 4.08 -19.95
CA ASP A 122 -8.62 2.63 -19.83
C ASP A 122 -9.62 2.11 -18.78
N GLN A 123 -9.82 2.88 -17.71
CA GLN A 123 -10.86 2.59 -16.71
C GLN A 123 -12.26 2.65 -17.33
N ALA A 124 -12.55 3.69 -18.12
CA ALA A 124 -13.86 3.87 -18.74
C ALA A 124 -14.24 2.70 -19.66
N GLN A 125 -13.26 2.17 -20.39
CA GLN A 125 -13.45 1.03 -21.31
C GLN A 125 -13.54 -0.32 -20.60
N ALA A 126 -13.02 -0.42 -19.37
CA ALA A 126 -13.01 -1.66 -18.63
C ALA A 126 -14.41 -2.21 -18.29
N LYS A 127 -14.43 -3.54 -18.09
CA LYS A 127 -15.59 -4.26 -17.54
C LYS A 127 -16.01 -3.62 -16.21
N LEU A 128 -17.30 -3.68 -15.91
CA LEU A 128 -17.88 -2.99 -14.74
C LEU A 128 -17.15 -3.32 -13.42
N GLU A 129 -16.69 -4.57 -13.28
CA GLU A 129 -15.94 -5.05 -12.10
C GLU A 129 -14.52 -4.47 -11.96
N TYR A 130 -13.91 -3.96 -13.04
CA TYR A 130 -12.56 -3.37 -13.04
C TYR A 130 -12.54 -1.87 -13.36
N ARG A 131 -13.71 -1.28 -13.70
CA ARG A 131 -13.85 0.13 -14.08
C ARG A 131 -13.47 1.09 -12.96
N LYS A 132 -13.70 0.73 -11.71
CA LYS A 132 -13.29 1.55 -10.56
C LYS A 132 -12.56 0.68 -9.55
N PRO A 133 -11.37 1.10 -9.08
CA PRO A 133 -10.71 0.38 -8.02
C PRO A 133 -11.53 0.44 -6.73
N GLY A 134 -11.65 -0.69 -6.06
CA GLY A 134 -12.23 -0.74 -4.72
C GLY A 134 -11.46 0.12 -3.72
N TRP A 135 -12.13 0.54 -2.64
CA TRP A 135 -11.50 1.20 -1.49
C TRP A 135 -11.03 0.22 -0.40
N GLY A 136 -11.43 -1.05 -0.53
CA GLY A 136 -11.12 -2.13 0.39
C GLY A 136 -9.93 -2.95 -0.06
N LYS A 137 -10.12 -4.26 -0.19
CA LYS A 137 -9.04 -5.22 -0.43
C LYS A 137 -8.50 -5.15 -1.86
N LEU A 138 -7.19 -5.33 -1.96
CA LEU A 138 -6.44 -5.58 -3.18
C LEU A 138 -7.04 -6.75 -3.98
N GLN A 139 -7.23 -6.55 -5.28
CA GLN A 139 -7.79 -7.57 -6.18
C GLN A 139 -6.71 -8.22 -7.04
N TRP A 140 -6.82 -9.53 -7.25
CA TRP A 140 -5.93 -10.25 -8.17
C TRP A 140 -6.61 -10.42 -9.52
N VAL A 141 -5.91 -10.04 -10.58
CA VAL A 141 -6.44 -10.05 -11.96
C VAL A 141 -5.40 -10.63 -12.92
N ALA A 142 -5.86 -11.02 -14.10
CA ALA A 142 -5.01 -11.43 -15.21
C ALA A 142 -5.25 -10.52 -16.41
N VAL A 143 -4.21 -10.33 -17.23
CA VAL A 143 -4.37 -9.73 -18.55
C VAL A 143 -4.93 -10.79 -19.51
N ASP A 144 -6.00 -10.41 -20.22
CA ASP A 144 -6.62 -11.17 -21.30
C ASP A 144 -5.83 -10.99 -22.60
N GLN A 145 -5.01 -12.00 -22.90
CA GLN A 145 -4.15 -12.00 -24.09
C GLN A 145 -4.90 -12.35 -25.38
N THR A 146 -6.19 -12.68 -25.29
CA THR A 146 -7.06 -12.94 -26.45
C THR A 146 -7.86 -11.72 -26.89
N HIS A 147 -7.83 -10.65 -26.09
CA HIS A 147 -8.53 -9.42 -26.38
C HIS A 147 -7.99 -8.76 -27.66
N PRO A 148 -8.84 -8.20 -28.56
CA PRO A 148 -8.39 -7.63 -29.84
C PRO A 148 -7.38 -6.48 -29.71
N GLN A 149 -7.43 -5.74 -28.60
CA GLN A 149 -6.51 -4.63 -28.31
C GLN A 149 -5.19 -5.11 -27.65
N TYR A 150 -5.05 -6.40 -27.34
CA TYR A 150 -3.83 -6.93 -26.76
C TYR A 150 -2.68 -6.92 -27.78
N GLN A 151 -1.54 -6.37 -27.36
CA GLN A 151 -0.32 -6.30 -28.17
C GLN A 151 0.85 -6.95 -27.43
N ARG A 152 1.49 -7.95 -28.03
CA ARG A 152 2.46 -8.81 -27.32
C ARG A 152 3.65 -8.08 -26.69
N TYR A 153 4.09 -6.97 -27.26
CA TYR A 153 5.30 -6.26 -26.85
C TYR A 153 5.04 -5.00 -26.02
N THR A 154 3.81 -4.80 -25.56
CA THR A 154 3.39 -3.63 -24.78
C THR A 154 3.07 -4.05 -23.34
N GLU A 155 3.31 -3.14 -22.38
CA GLU A 155 2.94 -3.35 -20.98
C GLU A 155 1.44 -3.16 -20.78
N HIS A 156 0.74 -4.23 -20.42
CA HIS A 156 -0.73 -4.26 -20.30
C HIS A 156 -1.21 -4.42 -18.86
N THR A 157 -0.29 -4.58 -17.90
CA THR A 157 -0.68 -4.72 -16.49
C THR A 157 -1.31 -3.46 -15.93
N LEU A 158 -1.12 -2.29 -16.54
CA LEU A 158 -1.74 -1.02 -16.15
C LEU A 158 -3.02 -0.67 -16.92
N VAL A 159 -3.54 -1.59 -17.74
CA VAL A 159 -4.67 -1.35 -18.65
C VAL A 159 -5.88 -2.20 -18.24
N PRO A 160 -6.79 -1.69 -17.36
CA PRO A 160 -7.92 -2.46 -16.85
C PRO A 160 -8.90 -2.93 -17.92
N ASN A 161 -8.92 -2.30 -19.09
CA ASN A 161 -9.71 -2.77 -20.23
C ASN A 161 -9.39 -4.23 -20.61
N LEU A 162 -8.15 -4.65 -20.37
CA LEU A 162 -7.66 -5.99 -20.67
C LEU A 162 -7.78 -6.94 -19.47
N TYR A 163 -8.39 -6.52 -18.36
CA TYR A 163 -8.48 -7.38 -17.18
C TYR A 163 -9.54 -8.47 -17.32
N THR A 164 -9.20 -9.62 -16.74
CA THR A 164 -10.06 -10.76 -16.53
C THR A 164 -9.73 -11.42 -15.19
N LYS A 165 -10.52 -12.42 -14.80
CA LYS A 165 -10.31 -13.17 -13.56
C LYS A 165 -8.94 -13.82 -13.56
N LEU A 166 -8.26 -13.84 -12.42
CA LEU A 166 -6.95 -14.46 -12.26
C LEU A 166 -6.91 -15.92 -12.76
N ALA A 167 -8.01 -16.66 -12.63
CA ALA A 167 -8.12 -18.04 -13.11
C ALA A 167 -7.75 -18.20 -14.60
N ALA A 168 -7.95 -17.18 -15.44
CA ALA A 168 -7.55 -17.23 -16.85
C ALA A 168 -6.02 -17.30 -17.06
N ALA A 169 -5.23 -16.95 -16.04
CA ALA A 169 -3.77 -17.01 -16.06
C ALA A 169 -3.19 -18.36 -15.59
N GLU A 170 -4.01 -19.35 -15.22
CA GLU A 170 -3.54 -20.57 -14.56
C GLU A 170 -2.43 -21.30 -15.33
N SER A 171 -2.61 -21.47 -16.65
CA SER A 171 -1.61 -22.09 -17.53
C SER A 171 -0.28 -21.31 -17.52
N ARG A 172 -0.34 -19.97 -17.57
CA ARG A 172 0.85 -19.10 -17.52
C ARG A 172 1.55 -19.19 -16.17
N ILE A 173 0.78 -19.16 -15.08
CA ILE A 173 1.32 -19.30 -13.72
C ILE A 173 2.06 -20.64 -13.59
N ARG A 174 1.46 -21.74 -14.08
CA ARG A 174 2.13 -23.05 -14.10
C ARG A 174 3.40 -23.04 -14.95
N GLN A 175 3.35 -22.43 -16.13
CA GLN A 175 4.47 -22.37 -17.07
C GLN A 175 5.66 -21.55 -16.54
N PHE A 176 5.40 -20.36 -15.97
CA PHE A 176 6.44 -19.40 -15.60
C PHE A 176 6.84 -19.45 -14.11
N SER A 177 6.14 -20.23 -13.29
CA SER A 177 6.53 -20.43 -11.88
C SER A 177 7.86 -21.14 -11.73
N GLN A 178 8.66 -20.66 -10.78
CA GLN A 178 10.00 -21.15 -10.48
C GLN A 178 10.04 -22.04 -9.23
N PRO A 179 11.01 -22.98 -9.14
CA PRO A 179 11.27 -23.76 -7.92
C PRO A 179 11.64 -22.86 -6.73
N LEU A 180 11.21 -23.23 -5.52
CA LEU A 180 11.46 -22.45 -4.30
C LEU A 180 12.95 -22.32 -3.96
N GLU A 181 13.75 -23.29 -4.38
CA GLU A 181 15.20 -23.34 -4.19
C GLU A 181 15.89 -22.11 -4.82
N ASN A 182 15.36 -21.61 -5.94
CA ASN A 182 15.90 -20.44 -6.64
C ASN A 182 15.82 -19.15 -5.80
N LEU A 183 14.96 -19.11 -4.77
CA LEU A 183 14.88 -17.94 -3.89
C LEU A 183 16.17 -17.73 -3.10
N LYS A 184 16.92 -18.81 -2.80
CA LYS A 184 18.20 -18.74 -2.08
C LYS A 184 19.30 -18.01 -2.86
N THR A 185 19.13 -17.83 -4.17
CA THR A 185 20.06 -17.09 -5.03
C THR A 185 20.13 -15.60 -4.69
N PHE A 186 18.99 -15.00 -4.33
CA PHE A 186 18.87 -13.55 -4.08
C PHE A 186 18.60 -13.21 -2.62
N ASN A 187 18.36 -14.23 -1.78
CA ASN A 187 17.91 -14.05 -0.42
C ASN A 187 18.79 -14.83 0.55
N ASN A 188 18.92 -14.32 1.77
CA ASN A 188 19.51 -15.07 2.85
C ASN A 188 18.71 -16.37 3.10
N GLU A 189 19.42 -17.49 3.25
CA GLU A 189 18.82 -18.81 3.39
C GLU A 189 17.92 -18.93 4.62
N GLN A 190 18.38 -18.46 5.79
CA GLN A 190 17.60 -18.51 7.04
C GLN A 190 16.33 -17.65 6.96
N ALA A 191 16.44 -16.46 6.35
CA ALA A 191 15.30 -15.57 6.13
C ALA A 191 14.27 -16.21 5.18
N THR A 192 14.74 -16.85 4.11
CA THR A 192 13.91 -17.57 3.14
C THR A 192 13.14 -18.70 3.82
N GLU A 193 13.83 -19.56 4.57
CA GLU A 193 13.20 -20.69 5.26
C GLU A 193 12.18 -20.23 6.31
N LYS A 194 12.47 -19.13 7.01
CA LYS A 194 11.50 -18.54 7.95
C LYS A 194 10.21 -18.12 7.24
N GLN A 195 10.30 -17.48 6.08
CA GLN A 195 9.12 -17.07 5.31
C GLN A 195 8.35 -18.28 4.77
N LEU A 196 9.06 -19.27 4.20
CA LEU A 196 8.42 -20.47 3.62
C LEU A 196 7.71 -21.33 4.68
N LYS A 197 8.17 -21.35 5.93
CA LYS A 197 7.47 -22.05 7.04
C LYS A 197 6.04 -21.56 7.27
N ALA A 198 5.73 -20.30 7.00
CA ALA A 198 4.37 -19.76 7.11
C ALA A 198 3.44 -20.24 5.97
N TYR A 199 3.99 -20.83 4.91
CA TYR A 199 3.28 -21.26 3.71
C TYR A 199 3.64 -22.72 3.34
N PRO A 200 3.24 -23.72 4.14
CA PRO A 200 3.61 -25.12 3.90
C PRO A 200 3.07 -25.70 2.59
N GLU A 201 2.03 -25.10 2.01
CA GLU A 201 1.46 -25.51 0.71
C GLU A 201 2.25 -24.94 -0.49
N ALA A 202 3.21 -24.05 -0.27
CA ALA A 202 3.99 -23.45 -1.34
C ALA A 202 4.94 -24.48 -1.97
N ASN A 203 4.91 -24.59 -3.30
CA ASN A 203 5.83 -25.45 -4.06
C ASN A 203 6.42 -24.75 -5.29
N ALA A 204 6.05 -23.49 -5.53
CA ALA A 204 6.66 -22.65 -6.55
C ALA A 204 6.47 -21.18 -6.22
N TRP A 205 7.14 -20.30 -6.97
CA TRP A 205 7.01 -18.86 -6.82
C TRP A 205 7.05 -18.13 -8.15
N MET A 206 6.59 -16.88 -8.14
CA MET A 206 6.73 -15.93 -9.25
C MET A 206 7.10 -14.54 -8.73
N PRO A 207 7.82 -13.73 -9.52
CA PRO A 207 8.13 -12.35 -9.15
C PRO A 207 6.88 -11.47 -9.08
N LEU A 208 6.84 -10.59 -8.08
CA LEU A 208 5.95 -9.45 -8.00
C LEU A 208 6.76 -8.17 -8.14
N ARG A 209 6.57 -7.46 -9.25
CA ARG A 209 7.16 -6.14 -9.46
C ARG A 209 6.29 -5.09 -8.78
N THR A 210 6.91 -4.25 -7.95
CA THR A 210 6.31 -3.06 -7.34
C THR A 210 7.01 -1.81 -7.88
N THR A 211 6.67 -0.62 -7.38
CA THR A 211 7.37 0.61 -7.74
C THR A 211 8.74 0.71 -7.08
N GLY A 212 8.89 0.16 -5.88
CA GLY A 212 10.16 0.13 -5.16
C GLY A 212 10.81 -1.24 -5.29
N LEU A 213 10.64 -2.07 -4.26
CA LEU A 213 11.34 -3.36 -4.15
C LEU A 213 10.61 -4.49 -4.88
N GLY A 214 11.38 -5.43 -5.42
CA GLY A 214 10.86 -6.71 -5.91
C GLY A 214 10.35 -7.57 -4.75
N LEU A 215 9.17 -8.15 -4.92
CA LEU A 215 8.57 -9.10 -3.98
C LEU A 215 8.35 -10.45 -4.63
N VAL A 216 7.95 -11.44 -3.84
CA VAL A 216 7.69 -12.80 -4.30
C VAL A 216 6.23 -13.18 -4.04
N VAL A 217 5.56 -13.72 -5.05
CA VAL A 217 4.27 -14.40 -4.92
C VAL A 217 4.54 -15.89 -4.74
N LEU A 218 4.11 -16.44 -3.59
CA LEU A 218 4.17 -17.88 -3.34
C LEU A 218 2.93 -18.56 -3.94
N LEU A 219 3.17 -19.70 -4.55
CA LEU A 219 2.19 -20.42 -5.36
C LEU A 219 2.13 -21.89 -4.94
N ASN A 220 0.94 -22.46 -5.10
CA ASN A 220 0.79 -23.90 -5.30
C ASN A 220 0.60 -24.15 -6.80
N LYS A 221 1.68 -24.57 -7.48
CA LYS A 221 1.76 -24.86 -8.90
C LYS A 221 0.79 -25.96 -9.34
N GLN A 222 0.52 -26.94 -8.50
CA GLN A 222 -0.37 -28.07 -8.82
C GLN A 222 -1.84 -27.65 -8.82
N GLN A 223 -2.20 -26.67 -8.00
CA GLN A 223 -3.56 -26.11 -7.90
C GLN A 223 -3.72 -24.79 -8.69
N GLY A 224 -2.63 -24.23 -9.23
CA GLY A 224 -2.66 -22.92 -9.87
C GLY A 224 -3.03 -21.77 -8.92
N LYS A 225 -2.83 -21.96 -7.61
CA LYS A 225 -3.35 -21.09 -6.56
C LYS A 225 -2.27 -20.14 -6.04
N VAL A 226 -2.63 -18.87 -5.88
CA VAL A 226 -1.84 -17.88 -5.15
C VAL A 226 -2.04 -18.07 -3.66
N LEU A 227 -0.94 -18.22 -2.92
CA LEU A 227 -0.96 -18.42 -1.47
C LEU A 227 -0.75 -17.11 -0.71
N GLY A 228 0.13 -16.25 -1.22
CA GLY A 228 0.43 -14.97 -0.59
C GLY A 228 1.61 -14.26 -1.21
N VAL A 229 1.88 -13.06 -0.70
CA VAL A 229 3.04 -12.25 -1.04
C VAL A 229 3.99 -12.24 0.15
N VAL A 230 5.27 -12.49 -0.10
CA VAL A 230 6.31 -12.51 0.94
C VAL A 230 7.41 -11.51 0.65
N ASP A 231 8.04 -11.03 1.72
CA ASP A 231 9.19 -10.11 1.65
C ASP A 231 10.48 -10.90 1.36
N LEU A 232 10.55 -11.40 0.13
CA LEU A 232 11.72 -12.01 -0.49
C LEU A 232 11.97 -11.34 -1.84
N ARG A 233 13.21 -11.38 -2.31
CA ARG A 233 13.66 -10.76 -3.54
C ARG A 233 13.64 -11.74 -4.70
N PRO A 234 12.99 -11.39 -5.82
CA PRO A 234 12.98 -12.22 -7.03
C PRO A 234 14.23 -12.06 -7.93
N TRP A 235 15.07 -11.07 -7.67
CA TRP A 235 16.33 -10.76 -8.36
C TRP A 235 17.24 -9.93 -7.44
N GLN A 236 18.49 -9.70 -7.85
CA GLN A 236 19.40 -8.78 -7.18
C GLN A 236 19.01 -7.33 -7.51
N GLU A 237 18.81 -6.51 -6.48
CA GLU A 237 18.52 -5.08 -6.58
C GLU A 237 19.77 -4.22 -6.65
#